data_AF-A0A8R2R211-F1
#
_entry.id   AF-A0A8R2R211-F1
#
_cell.length_a   1.000
_cell.length_b   1.000
_cell.length_c   1.000
_cell.angle_alpha   90.00
_cell.angle_beta   90.00
_cell.angle_gamma   90.00
#
_symmetry.space_group_name_H-M   'P 1'
#
loop_
_entity.id
_entity.type
_entity.pdbx_description
1 polymer ?
#
loop_
_entity_poly.entity_id
_entity_poly.type
_entity_poly.pdbx_seq_one_letter_code
_entity_poly.pdbx_strand_id
1 'polypeptide(L)'
;MAVPIKYVRRLYPLASRWNTIKNLHLGINRPVYSITSYVTNLQNSFCYPQNVKRSEYRQMKHERNNDRKLFDSTKVAKFFKGFPKNFFFGNKEKKPKNIKRVPKLILLQNPIKWLMIKIDFSVLRNVWDPTFEEKDFKYGTKQAISRVTQVISDGQFSELNGLLTKAARLSLLRELDRNWSNKQRSLLALKHEDIQISSPRKVYFIRIADKKYCDVDMAFLALKWVPINSVNVLLFTEIFARFHREYTPNCIPEWTIAYFKNMEDHVTEAL
;
A
#
# COMPACT_ATOMS: atom_id res chain seq x y z
N MET A 1 24.14 -12.19 44.46
CA MET A 1 23.11 -13.14 43.97
C MET A 1 22.71 -12.71 42.57
N ALA A 2 23.20 -13.42 41.55
CA ALA A 2 23.03 -13.06 40.14
C ALA A 2 22.14 -14.09 39.45
N VAL A 3 21.13 -13.61 38.71
CA VAL A 3 20.19 -14.44 37.94
C VAL A 3 20.53 -14.27 36.45
N PRO A 4 20.80 -15.35 35.69
CA PRO A 4 21.06 -15.22 34.26
C PRO A 4 19.74 -15.30 33.46
N ILE A 5 19.50 -14.29 32.64
CA ILE A 5 18.40 -14.23 31.68
C ILE A 5 18.78 -15.06 30.44
N LYS A 6 18.11 -16.18 30.22
CA LYS A 6 18.23 -17.00 29.00
C LYS A 6 17.43 -16.36 27.85
N TYR A 7 18.13 -15.99 26.78
CA TYR A 7 17.53 -15.58 25.51
C TYR A 7 16.89 -16.79 24.81
N VAL A 8 15.57 -16.80 24.63
CA VAL A 8 14.85 -17.76 23.78
C VAL A 8 14.55 -17.09 22.45
N ARG A 9 15.32 -17.41 21.39
CA ARG A 9 14.97 -17.10 20.00
C ARG A 9 13.83 -18.02 19.56
N ARG A 10 12.62 -17.49 19.46
CA ARG A 10 11.46 -18.18 18.88
C ARG A 10 11.53 -18.05 17.35
N LEU A 11 11.96 -19.11 16.67
CA LEU A 11 11.82 -19.27 15.23
C LEU A 11 10.34 -19.55 14.89
N TYR A 12 9.74 -18.75 14.02
CA TYR A 12 8.40 -19.00 13.48
C TYR A 12 8.51 -19.97 12.28
N PRO A 13 7.65 -21.00 12.17
CA PRO A 13 7.73 -21.96 11.08
C PRO A 13 7.17 -21.40 9.76
N LEU A 14 7.95 -21.54 8.69
CA LEU A 14 7.67 -21.17 7.30
C LEU A 14 6.73 -22.16 6.56
N ALA A 15 5.78 -22.76 7.27
CA ALA A 15 4.95 -23.85 6.73
C ALA A 15 3.48 -23.43 6.52
N SER A 16 3.22 -22.57 5.52
CA SER A 16 1.88 -22.51 4.89
C SER A 16 1.91 -22.21 3.38
N ARG A 17 3.09 -22.11 2.79
CA ARG A 17 3.29 -21.43 1.50
C ARG A 17 3.26 -22.35 0.28
N TRP A 18 3.08 -23.66 0.46
CA TRP A 18 3.16 -24.67 -0.61
C TRP A 18 1.82 -25.28 -1.00
N ASN A 19 0.73 -25.02 -0.26
CA ASN A 19 -0.56 -25.65 -0.53
C ASN A 19 -1.36 -25.00 -1.68
N THR A 20 -0.90 -23.88 -2.25
CA THR A 20 -1.61 -23.18 -3.34
C THR A 20 -1.06 -23.48 -4.73
N ILE A 21 0.11 -24.14 -4.85
CA ILE A 21 0.72 -24.49 -6.14
C ILE A 21 0.36 -25.92 -6.61
N LYS A 22 -0.27 -26.74 -5.76
CA LYS A 22 -0.56 -28.15 -6.07
C LYS A 22 -1.78 -28.42 -6.97
N ASN A 23 -2.50 -27.40 -7.44
CA ASN A 23 -3.63 -27.58 -8.37
C ASN A 23 -3.25 -27.35 -9.84
N LEU A 24 -2.05 -27.81 -10.22
CA LEU A 24 -1.75 -28.17 -11.61
C LEU A 24 -1.81 -29.70 -11.70
N HIS A 25 -2.78 -30.18 -12.46
CA HIS A 25 -3.06 -31.58 -12.84
C HIS A 25 -1.94 -32.59 -12.56
N LEU A 26 -2.21 -33.55 -11.67
CA LEU A 26 -1.81 -34.96 -11.78
C LEU A 26 -2.76 -35.75 -10.85
N GLY A 27 -3.61 -36.60 -11.44
CA GLY A 27 -4.60 -37.38 -10.71
C GLY A 27 -3.94 -38.51 -9.92
N ILE A 28 -4.11 -38.52 -8.60
CA ILE A 28 -3.88 -39.68 -7.73
C ILE A 28 -4.91 -39.63 -6.59
N ASN A 29 -5.62 -40.74 -6.40
CA ASN A 29 -6.68 -40.96 -5.43
C ASN A 29 -6.18 -41.05 -3.96
N ARG A 30 -7.10 -40.75 -3.02
CA ARG A 30 -7.21 -41.14 -1.58
C ARG A 30 -6.72 -40.12 -0.52
N PRO A 31 -7.17 -40.24 0.76
CA PRO A 31 -8.54 -40.04 1.23
C PRO A 31 -8.63 -38.97 2.34
N VAL A 32 -9.88 -38.60 2.64
CA VAL A 32 -10.35 -37.60 3.61
C VAL A 32 -9.98 -37.94 5.06
N TYR A 33 -9.49 -36.96 5.82
CA TYR A 33 -9.62 -36.92 7.27
C TYR A 33 -10.22 -35.58 7.69
N SER A 34 -11.47 -35.64 8.14
CA SER A 34 -12.22 -34.55 8.75
C SER A 34 -11.75 -34.35 10.19
N ILE A 35 -11.38 -33.13 10.55
CA ILE A 35 -11.26 -32.71 11.95
C ILE A 35 -12.32 -31.63 12.19
N THR A 36 -13.40 -32.05 12.85
CA THR A 36 -14.43 -31.19 13.42
C THR A 36 -13.88 -30.48 14.66
N SER A 37 -14.00 -29.16 14.70
CA SER A 37 -13.82 -28.39 15.93
C SER A 37 -15.00 -27.45 16.13
N TYR A 38 -15.53 -27.50 17.35
CA TYR A 38 -16.81 -26.96 17.80
C TYR A 38 -16.97 -25.45 17.62
N VAL A 39 -18.19 -25.09 17.20
CA VAL A 39 -18.70 -23.73 17.05
C VAL A 39 -19.19 -23.21 18.40
N THR A 40 -18.69 -22.06 18.84
CA THR A 40 -19.43 -21.20 19.76
C THR A 40 -20.01 -20.04 18.96
N ASN A 41 -21.34 -20.02 18.91
CA ASN A 41 -22.17 -19.02 18.28
C ASN A 41 -22.02 -17.67 18.98
N LEU A 42 -21.76 -16.61 18.22
CA LEU A 42 -22.22 -15.26 18.52
C LEU A 42 -22.70 -14.64 17.21
N GLN A 43 -24.00 -14.77 16.98
CA GLN A 43 -24.74 -14.05 15.96
C GLN A 43 -24.64 -12.55 16.24
N ASN A 44 -24.21 -11.79 15.23
CA ASN A 44 -24.70 -10.42 15.03
C ASN A 44 -24.60 -10.10 13.54
N SER A 45 -25.65 -10.53 12.85
CA SER A 45 -25.96 -10.18 11.48
C SER A 45 -26.74 -8.87 11.46
N PHE A 46 -26.12 -7.80 10.97
CA PHE A 46 -26.83 -6.63 10.44
C PHE A 46 -26.03 -6.01 9.29
N CYS A 47 -26.45 -6.30 8.05
CA CYS A 47 -26.14 -5.48 6.90
C CYS A 47 -27.45 -4.82 6.44
N TYR A 48 -27.57 -3.52 6.70
CA TYR A 48 -28.59 -2.68 6.06
C TYR A 48 -28.07 -2.18 4.72
N PRO A 49 -28.93 -2.08 3.68
CA PRO A 49 -28.61 -1.31 2.49
C PRO A 49 -28.76 0.18 2.84
N GLN A 50 -27.64 0.91 2.97
CA GLN A 50 -27.71 2.36 2.97
C GLN A 50 -27.82 2.85 1.52
N ASN A 51 -29.01 3.31 1.20
CA ASN A 51 -29.36 4.07 0.02
C ASN A 51 -28.67 5.45 0.12
N VAL A 52 -27.38 5.51 -0.21
CA VAL A 52 -26.62 6.76 -0.26
C VAL A 52 -26.60 7.24 -1.71
N LYS A 53 -27.10 8.46 -1.93
CA LYS A 53 -27.06 9.15 -3.22
C LYS A 53 -25.65 9.06 -3.80
N ARG A 54 -25.58 8.40 -4.96
CA ARG A 54 -24.43 8.33 -5.87
C ARG A 54 -23.93 9.74 -6.16
N SER A 55 -22.86 10.17 -5.51
CA SER A 55 -22.06 11.29 -6.02
C SER A 55 -21.43 10.80 -7.32
N GLU A 56 -21.89 11.39 -8.40
CA GLU A 56 -21.40 11.17 -9.74
C GLU A 56 -19.93 11.61 -9.80
N TYR A 57 -19.02 10.65 -9.67
CA TYR A 57 -17.59 10.90 -9.85
C TYR A 57 -17.38 11.32 -11.30
N ARG A 58 -17.12 12.61 -11.48
CA ARG A 58 -16.66 13.19 -12.73
C ARG A 58 -15.33 12.54 -13.08
N GLN A 59 -15.41 11.52 -13.93
CA GLN A 59 -14.27 10.85 -14.55
C GLN A 59 -13.41 11.95 -15.19
N MET A 60 -12.29 12.29 -14.57
CA MET A 60 -11.31 13.19 -15.20
C MET A 60 -10.78 12.45 -16.42
N LYS A 61 -11.26 12.87 -17.59
CA LYS A 61 -10.86 12.34 -18.89
C LYS A 61 -9.35 12.51 -19.04
N HIS A 62 -8.66 11.39 -19.21
CA HIS A 62 -7.28 11.38 -19.66
C HIS A 62 -7.27 11.76 -21.15
N GLU A 63 -6.85 12.99 -21.47
CA GLU A 63 -6.51 13.37 -22.85
C GLU A 63 -5.28 12.56 -23.28
N ARG A 64 -5.55 11.44 -23.96
CA ARG A 64 -4.57 10.74 -24.78
C ARG A 64 -4.31 11.60 -26.00
N ASN A 65 -3.22 12.37 -25.98
CA ASN A 65 -2.69 12.97 -27.19
C ASN A 65 -2.15 11.83 -28.06
N ASN A 66 -2.92 11.50 -29.10
CA ASN A 66 -2.78 10.28 -29.89
C ASN A 66 -2.17 10.63 -31.25
N ASP A 67 -0.90 11.03 -31.24
CA ASP A 67 -0.09 11.06 -32.45
C ASP A 67 0.23 9.63 -32.87
N ARG A 68 -0.58 9.11 -33.79
CA ARG A 68 -0.35 7.84 -34.47
C ARG A 68 0.90 7.97 -35.33
N LYS A 69 2.01 7.38 -34.90
CA LYS A 69 3.00 6.81 -35.81
C LYS A 69 3.01 5.30 -35.64
N LEU A 70 2.48 4.65 -36.68
CA LEU A 70 2.77 3.27 -37.11
C LEU A 70 4.25 2.93 -36.85
N PHE A 71 4.55 1.71 -36.39
CA PHE A 71 5.72 0.87 -36.73
C PHE A 71 5.75 -0.28 -35.70
N ASP A 72 5.16 -1.41 -36.03
CA ASP A 72 5.78 -2.55 -36.73
C ASP A 72 6.66 -3.40 -35.81
N SER A 73 6.19 -4.62 -35.66
CA SER A 73 6.67 -5.69 -34.81
C SER A 73 7.81 -6.40 -35.53
N THR A 74 9.05 -5.96 -35.31
CA THR A 74 10.27 -6.77 -35.53
C THR A 74 11.49 -5.95 -35.14
N LYS A 75 12.01 -6.09 -33.90
CA LYS A 75 13.41 -5.79 -33.49
C LYS A 75 13.69 -5.92 -31.98
N VAL A 76 12.99 -6.82 -31.27
CA VAL A 76 13.39 -7.29 -29.93
C VAL A 76 14.76 -8.00 -29.95
N ALA A 77 15.27 -8.36 -31.14
CA ALA A 77 16.58 -9.01 -31.33
C ALA A 77 17.80 -8.07 -31.49
N LYS A 78 17.70 -6.77 -31.18
CA LYS A 78 18.88 -5.85 -31.09
C LYS A 78 19.20 -5.42 -29.65
N PHE A 79 18.71 -6.18 -28.67
CA PHE A 79 18.65 -5.79 -27.26
C PHE A 79 19.98 -5.76 -26.51
N PHE A 80 21.08 -6.44 -26.91
CA PHE A 80 22.30 -6.40 -26.07
C PHE A 80 23.65 -6.55 -26.81
N LYS A 81 23.89 -5.80 -27.89
CA LYS A 81 25.26 -5.67 -28.43
C LYS A 81 25.53 -4.23 -28.86
N GLY A 82 26.12 -3.45 -27.95
CA GLY A 82 26.59 -2.10 -28.24
C GLY A 82 26.30 -1.13 -27.10
N PHE A 83 27.04 -1.26 -26.00
CA PHE A 83 27.20 -0.15 -25.05
C PHE A 83 28.25 0.82 -25.61
N PRO A 84 27.89 2.07 -25.94
CA PRO A 84 28.83 3.18 -25.93
C PRO A 84 28.73 3.94 -24.61
N LYS A 85 29.93 4.22 -24.07
CA LYS A 85 30.23 5.21 -23.03
C LYS A 85 29.75 6.60 -23.47
N ASN A 86 29.49 7.45 -22.48
CA ASN A 86 29.17 8.89 -22.57
C ASN A 86 27.67 9.20 -22.50
N PHE A 87 27.14 9.22 -21.27
CA PHE A 87 25.87 9.89 -20.98
C PHE A 87 26.11 11.41 -21.02
N PHE A 88 25.69 12.00 -22.13
CA PHE A 88 25.72 13.43 -22.43
C PHE A 88 24.95 14.27 -21.40
N PHE A 89 25.59 15.37 -20.99
CA PHE A 89 24.94 16.53 -20.36
C PHE A 89 24.02 17.20 -21.38
N GLY A 90 22.72 16.92 -21.30
CA GLY A 90 21.69 17.68 -21.99
C GLY A 90 21.55 19.06 -21.36
N ASN A 91 21.66 20.09 -22.20
CA ASN A 91 21.50 21.51 -21.86
C ASN A 91 20.13 21.71 -21.18
N LYS A 92 20.11 21.95 -19.86
CA LYS A 92 18.86 22.17 -19.11
C LYS A 92 18.54 23.66 -19.10
N GLU A 93 17.47 24.01 -19.80
CA GLU A 93 16.81 25.31 -19.67
C GLU A 93 16.62 25.67 -18.18
N LYS A 94 17.04 26.89 -17.85
CA LYS A 94 17.03 27.44 -16.50
C LYS A 94 15.58 27.72 -16.06
N LYS A 95 14.95 26.74 -15.41
CA LYS A 95 13.70 26.96 -14.66
C LYS A 95 13.93 27.91 -13.47
N PRO A 96 12.94 28.72 -13.07
CA PRO A 96 13.12 29.83 -12.14
C PRO A 96 13.61 29.39 -10.75
N LYS A 97 14.29 30.33 -10.10
CA LYS A 97 15.07 30.23 -8.86
C LYS A 97 14.21 29.81 -7.63
N ASN A 98 14.85 29.03 -6.76
CA ASN A 98 14.54 28.82 -5.33
C ASN A 98 13.38 27.90 -4.89
N ILE A 99 13.14 26.78 -5.56
CA ILE A 99 12.48 25.63 -4.90
C ILE A 99 13.57 24.65 -4.47
N LYS A 100 13.86 24.58 -3.16
CA LYS A 100 14.73 23.55 -2.59
C LYS A 100 14.19 22.18 -3.02
N ARG A 101 14.87 21.50 -3.93
CA ARG A 101 14.44 20.18 -4.39
C ARG A 101 14.57 19.21 -3.24
N VAL A 102 13.47 18.56 -2.89
CA VAL A 102 13.47 17.48 -1.89
C VAL A 102 14.44 16.39 -2.36
N PRO A 103 15.34 15.89 -1.48
CA PRO A 103 16.25 14.82 -1.86
C PRO A 103 15.47 13.56 -2.27
N LYS A 104 16.04 12.77 -3.18
CA LYS A 104 15.43 11.51 -3.63
C LYS A 104 15.68 10.41 -2.60
N LEU A 105 14.62 9.81 -2.08
CA LEU A 105 14.69 8.61 -1.27
C LEU A 105 15.04 7.40 -2.14
N ILE A 106 15.92 6.55 -1.63
CA ILE A 106 16.26 5.26 -2.24
C ILE A 106 16.03 4.19 -1.18
N LEU A 107 15.10 3.28 -1.43
CA LEU A 107 14.86 2.13 -0.55
C LEU A 107 15.52 0.90 -1.15
N LEU A 108 16.55 0.37 -0.47
CA LEU A 108 17.16 -0.91 -0.85
C LEU A 108 16.32 -2.05 -0.26
N GLN A 109 15.42 -2.61 -1.08
CA GLN A 109 14.65 -3.79 -0.70
C GLN A 109 15.46 -5.07 -0.99
N ASN A 110 15.35 -6.07 -0.12
CA ASN A 110 15.89 -7.41 -0.40
C ASN A 110 15.28 -7.95 -1.71
N PRO A 111 16.10 -8.34 -2.71
CA PRO A 111 15.62 -8.74 -4.04
C PRO A 111 14.74 -10.00 -4.00
N ILE A 112 15.01 -10.94 -3.07
CA ILE A 112 14.20 -12.14 -2.88
C ILE A 112 12.81 -11.75 -2.38
N LYS A 113 12.75 -10.83 -1.41
CA LYS A 113 11.46 -10.36 -0.88
C LYS A 113 10.66 -9.62 -1.95
N TRP A 114 11.33 -8.79 -2.76
CA TRP A 114 10.71 -8.11 -3.88
C TRP A 114 10.11 -9.10 -4.88
N LEU A 115 10.87 -10.14 -5.28
CA LEU A 115 10.40 -11.17 -6.21
C LEU A 115 9.20 -11.93 -5.64
N MET A 116 9.23 -12.27 -4.36
CA MET A 116 8.14 -12.96 -3.69
C MET A 116 6.84 -12.15 -3.72
N ILE A 117 6.92 -10.84 -3.50
CA ILE A 117 5.78 -9.93 -3.61
C ILE A 117 5.25 -9.87 -5.05
N LYS A 118 6.14 -9.90 -6.05
CA LYS A 118 5.71 -9.96 -7.46
C LYS A 118 4.96 -11.25 -7.78
N ILE A 119 5.40 -12.38 -7.25
CA ILE A 119 4.68 -13.66 -7.37
C ILE A 119 3.31 -13.54 -6.70
N ASP A 120 3.24 -12.99 -5.49
CA ASP A 120 1.97 -12.82 -4.78
C ASP A 120 1.00 -11.93 -5.57
N PHE A 121 1.45 -10.81 -6.16
CA PHE A 121 0.61 -10.00 -7.04
C PHE A 121 0.21 -10.72 -8.33
N SER A 122 1.07 -11.57 -8.87
CA SER A 122 0.72 -12.42 -10.02
C SER A 122 -0.38 -13.41 -9.66
N VAL A 123 -0.33 -14.01 -8.47
CA VAL A 123 -1.39 -14.88 -7.95
C VAL A 123 -2.69 -14.10 -7.74
N LEU A 124 -2.61 -12.89 -7.17
CA LEU A 124 -3.77 -12.02 -7.00
C LEU A 124 -4.45 -11.75 -8.36
N ARG A 125 -3.65 -11.38 -9.37
CA ARG A 125 -4.17 -11.10 -10.71
C ARG A 125 -4.76 -12.34 -11.39
N ASN A 126 -4.03 -13.45 -11.40
CA ASN A 126 -4.42 -14.61 -12.21
C ASN A 126 -5.50 -15.48 -11.56
N VAL A 127 -5.61 -15.47 -10.22
CA VAL A 127 -6.48 -16.40 -9.48
C VAL A 127 -7.68 -15.70 -8.84
N TRP A 128 -7.56 -14.43 -8.45
CA TRP A 128 -8.59 -13.72 -7.68
C TRP A 128 -9.23 -12.59 -8.48
N ASP A 129 -8.44 -11.78 -9.17
CA ASP A 129 -8.92 -10.60 -9.90
C ASP A 129 -8.11 -10.35 -11.19
N PRO A 130 -8.59 -10.83 -12.35
CA PRO A 130 -7.94 -10.62 -13.65
C PRO A 130 -7.78 -9.14 -14.02
N THR A 131 -8.63 -8.26 -13.48
CA THR A 131 -8.61 -6.81 -13.74
C THR A 131 -7.59 -6.06 -12.86
N PHE A 132 -6.98 -6.74 -11.89
CA PHE A 132 -6.03 -6.12 -10.98
C PHE A 132 -4.73 -5.72 -11.69
N GLU A 133 -4.37 -4.44 -11.57
CA GLU A 133 -3.07 -3.91 -11.99
C GLU A 133 -2.29 -3.32 -10.81
N GLU A 134 -1.05 -3.77 -10.62
CA GLU A 134 -0.19 -3.31 -9.52
C GLU A 134 0.10 -1.80 -9.60
N LYS A 135 0.21 -1.25 -10.81
CA LYS A 135 0.50 0.18 -11.02
C LYS A 135 -0.65 1.05 -10.52
N ASP A 136 -1.88 0.70 -10.91
CA ASP A 136 -3.09 1.39 -10.52
C ASP A 136 -3.35 1.23 -9.03
N PHE A 137 -3.10 0.03 -8.49
CA PHE A 137 -3.15 -0.20 -7.05
C PHE A 137 -2.18 0.72 -6.29
N LYS A 138 -0.91 0.82 -6.71
CA LYS A 138 0.06 1.73 -6.07
C LYS A 138 -0.35 3.19 -6.18
N TYR A 139 -0.89 3.60 -7.32
CA TYR A 139 -1.38 4.95 -7.52
C TYR A 139 -2.58 5.28 -6.63
N GLY A 140 -3.59 4.40 -6.60
CA GLY A 140 -4.79 4.56 -5.78
C GLY A 140 -4.50 4.54 -4.29
N THR A 141 -3.62 3.63 -3.83
CA THR A 141 -3.20 3.60 -2.42
C THR A 141 -2.47 4.89 -2.02
N LYS A 142 -1.61 5.43 -2.89
CA LYS A 142 -0.94 6.71 -2.65
C LYS A 142 -1.91 7.89 -2.57
N GLN A 143 -2.95 7.91 -3.41
CA GLN A 143 -4.05 8.88 -3.31
C GLN A 143 -4.82 8.74 -2.00
N ALA A 144 -5.17 7.51 -1.61
CA ALA A 144 -5.90 7.24 -0.37
C ALA A 144 -5.11 7.73 0.85
N ILE A 145 -3.80 7.47 0.91
CA ILE A 145 -2.93 7.96 2.00
C ILE A 145 -2.86 9.48 2.02
N SER A 146 -2.67 10.13 0.86
CA SER A 146 -2.68 11.60 0.77
C SER A 146 -3.99 12.17 1.32
N ARG A 147 -5.14 11.61 0.94
CA ARG A 147 -6.44 12.05 1.44
C ARG A 147 -6.57 11.81 2.95
N VAL A 148 -6.24 10.64 3.46
CA VAL A 148 -6.31 10.34 4.90
C VAL A 148 -5.46 11.32 5.71
N THR A 149 -4.22 11.58 5.27
CA THR A 149 -3.34 12.53 5.98
C THR A 149 -3.85 13.97 5.95
N GLN A 150 -4.49 14.40 4.86
CA GLN A 150 -5.15 15.71 4.77
C GLN A 150 -6.33 15.79 5.73
N VAL A 151 -7.23 14.79 5.71
CA VAL A 151 -8.38 14.75 6.62
C VAL A 151 -7.97 14.80 8.10
N ILE A 152 -6.87 14.12 8.47
CA ILE A 152 -6.32 14.16 9.83
C ILE A 152 -5.81 15.56 10.17
N SER A 153 -5.11 16.22 9.24
CA SER A 153 -4.60 17.59 9.42
C SER A 153 -5.72 18.61 9.56
N ASP A 154 -6.79 18.47 8.78
CA ASP A 154 -7.96 19.33 8.79
C ASP A 154 -8.90 19.06 9.99
N GLY A 155 -8.71 17.94 10.71
CA GLY A 155 -9.55 17.52 11.83
C GLY A 155 -10.94 17.01 11.45
N GLN A 156 -11.20 16.77 10.15
CA GLN A 156 -12.52 16.38 9.64
C GLN A 156 -12.75 14.87 9.65
N PHE A 157 -12.72 14.24 10.83
CA PHE A 157 -12.73 12.78 10.96
C PHE A 157 -13.97 12.06 10.41
N SER A 158 -15.05 12.79 10.10
CA SER A 158 -16.23 12.26 9.41
C SER A 158 -15.92 11.80 7.98
N GLU A 159 -14.96 12.42 7.30
CA GLU A 159 -14.56 12.08 5.94
C GLU A 159 -13.70 10.80 5.87
N LEU A 160 -13.25 10.26 7.01
CA LEU A 160 -12.57 8.97 7.07
C LEU A 160 -13.54 7.78 6.88
N ASN A 161 -14.85 8.04 6.94
CA ASN A 161 -15.86 7.02 6.69
C ASN A 161 -15.81 6.58 5.21
N GLY A 162 -15.76 5.26 4.99
CA GLY A 162 -15.63 4.68 3.65
C GLY A 162 -14.18 4.54 3.17
N LEU A 163 -13.25 5.40 3.63
CA LEU A 163 -11.82 5.24 3.35
C LEU A 163 -11.17 4.20 4.27
N LEU A 164 -11.53 4.24 5.56
CA LEU A 164 -11.06 3.30 6.58
C LEU A 164 -12.19 2.37 7.01
N THR A 165 -11.82 1.14 7.38
CA THR A 165 -12.76 0.27 8.10
C THR A 165 -13.11 0.89 9.47
N LYS A 166 -14.29 0.55 10.01
CA LYS A 166 -14.75 1.09 11.31
C LYS A 166 -13.74 0.82 12.43
N ALA A 167 -13.16 -0.39 12.45
CA ALA A 167 -12.14 -0.77 13.42
C ALA A 167 -10.84 0.02 13.25
N ALA A 168 -10.37 0.20 12.00
CA ALA A 168 -9.18 0.98 11.71
C ALA A 168 -9.34 2.45 12.13
N ARG A 169 -10.51 3.04 11.84
CA ARG A 169 -10.83 4.43 12.21
C ARG A 169 -10.81 4.61 13.73
N LEU A 170 -11.45 3.72 14.49
CA LEU A 170 -11.46 3.79 15.95
C LEU A 170 -10.06 3.58 16.54
N SER A 171 -9.24 2.73 15.94
CA SER A 171 -7.84 2.57 16.36
C SER A 171 -7.04 3.84 16.10
N LEU A 172 -7.19 4.42 14.91
CA LEU A 172 -6.50 5.64 14.50
C LEU A 172 -6.88 6.82 15.40
N LEU A 173 -8.17 7.04 15.66
CA LEU A 173 -8.61 8.15 16.53
C LEU A 173 -8.03 8.03 17.94
N ARG A 174 -8.03 6.83 18.52
CA ARG A 174 -7.41 6.59 19.84
C ARG A 174 -5.91 6.85 19.83
N GLU A 175 -5.21 6.50 18.76
CA GLU A 175 -3.77 6.74 18.61
C GLU A 175 -3.48 8.23 18.43
N LEU A 176 -4.28 8.94 17.63
CA LEU A 176 -4.17 10.38 17.47
C LEU A 176 -4.34 11.07 18.82
N ASP A 177 -5.38 10.74 19.60
CA ASP A 177 -5.68 11.40 20.88
C ASP A 177 -4.65 11.14 21.98
N ARG A 178 -3.97 10.00 21.93
CA ARG A 178 -2.97 9.63 22.95
C ARG A 178 -1.55 10.05 22.59
N ASN A 179 -1.17 9.95 21.32
CA ASN A 179 0.23 10.00 20.91
C ASN A 179 0.58 11.26 20.11
N TRP A 180 -0.40 12.00 19.55
CA TRP A 180 -0.11 13.06 18.59
C TRP A 180 -0.54 14.43 19.09
N SER A 181 0.42 15.33 19.16
CA SER A 181 0.16 16.76 19.40
C SER A 181 -0.56 17.41 18.21
N ASN A 182 -1.31 18.48 18.47
CA ASN A 182 -2.00 19.25 17.41
C ASN A 182 -1.02 19.76 16.33
N LYS A 183 0.22 20.08 16.72
CA LYS A 183 1.28 20.49 15.78
C LYS A 183 1.69 19.35 14.85
N GLN A 184 1.88 18.14 15.37
CA GLN A 184 2.22 16.98 14.51
C GLN A 184 1.10 16.65 13.53
N ARG A 185 -0.17 16.71 14.00
CA ARG A 185 -1.33 16.47 13.13
C ARG A 185 -1.41 17.46 11.97
N SER A 186 -1.18 18.75 12.23
CA SER A 186 -1.23 19.75 11.17
C SER A 186 -0.12 19.57 10.13
N LEU A 187 1.06 19.11 10.56
CA LEU A 187 2.21 18.86 9.67
C LEU A 187 2.07 17.57 8.83
N LEU A 188 1.22 16.64 9.25
CA LEU A 188 1.01 15.35 8.58
C LEU A 188 0.47 15.48 7.16
N ALA A 189 -0.19 16.58 6.77
CA ALA A 189 -0.82 16.68 5.46
C ALA A 189 0.18 16.44 4.32
N LEU A 190 0.11 15.26 3.70
CA LEU A 190 0.95 14.87 2.57
C LEU A 190 0.19 15.05 1.27
N LYS A 191 0.86 15.63 0.28
CA LYS A 191 0.39 15.58 -1.11
C LYS A 191 0.86 14.30 -1.77
N HIS A 192 0.22 13.97 -2.89
CA HIS A 192 0.64 12.86 -3.73
C HIS A 192 2.09 13.02 -4.24
N GLU A 193 2.58 14.24 -4.43
CA GLU A 193 3.97 14.49 -4.87
C GLU A 193 5.02 14.30 -3.76
N ASP A 194 4.64 14.51 -2.49
CA ASP A 194 5.54 14.39 -1.34
C ASP A 194 5.91 12.93 -1.04
N ILE A 195 5.01 12.00 -1.36
CA ILE A 195 5.22 10.56 -1.22
C ILE A 195 6.13 10.09 -2.37
N GLN A 196 7.37 9.75 -2.07
CA GLN A 196 8.35 9.34 -3.08
C GLN A 196 8.36 7.84 -3.33
N ILE A 197 8.19 7.04 -2.27
CA ILE A 197 8.26 5.58 -2.34
C ILE A 197 6.96 4.99 -1.82
N SER A 198 6.36 4.11 -2.62
CA SER A 198 5.24 3.25 -2.23
C SER A 198 5.68 1.79 -2.39
N SER A 199 6.04 1.14 -1.30
CA SER A 199 6.57 -0.22 -1.30
C SER A 199 5.57 -1.21 -0.70
N PRO A 200 5.09 -2.20 -1.46
CA PRO A 200 4.42 -3.35 -0.88
C PRO A 200 5.40 -4.11 0.03
N ARG A 201 4.89 -4.63 1.14
CA ARG A 201 5.66 -5.41 2.13
C ARG A 201 5.25 -6.87 2.14
N LYS A 202 3.95 -7.14 2.11
CA LYS A 202 3.39 -8.49 2.18
C LYS A 202 1.95 -8.49 1.68
N VAL A 203 1.57 -9.59 1.02
CA VAL A 203 0.20 -9.86 0.60
C VAL A 203 -0.30 -11.05 1.40
N TYR A 204 -1.54 -10.99 1.88
CA TYR A 204 -2.21 -12.08 2.59
C TYR A 204 -3.43 -12.49 1.79
N PHE A 205 -3.59 -13.80 1.66
CA PHE A 205 -4.74 -14.43 1.06
C PHE A 205 -5.45 -15.22 2.15
N ILE A 206 -6.64 -14.77 2.54
CA ILE A 206 -7.41 -15.37 3.63
C ILE A 206 -8.67 -15.98 3.01
N ARG A 207 -8.91 -17.26 3.30
CA ARG A 207 -10.12 -17.97 2.88
C ARG A 207 -10.79 -18.54 4.13
N ILE A 208 -12.02 -18.11 4.39
CA ILE A 208 -12.81 -18.55 5.54
C ILE A 208 -14.17 -18.98 5.00
N ALA A 209 -14.44 -20.29 5.05
CA ALA A 209 -15.60 -20.88 4.35
C ALA A 209 -15.63 -20.41 2.88
N ASP A 210 -16.73 -19.79 2.45
CA ASP A 210 -16.90 -19.28 1.08
C ASP A 210 -16.38 -17.86 0.88
N LYS A 211 -15.88 -17.22 1.94
CA LYS A 211 -15.40 -15.85 1.90
C LYS A 211 -13.92 -15.79 1.57
N LYS A 212 -13.57 -14.84 0.71
CA LYS A 212 -12.21 -14.61 0.23
C LYS A 212 -11.80 -13.18 0.54
N TYR A 213 -10.73 -13.01 1.30
CA TYR A 213 -10.18 -11.70 1.64
C TYR A 213 -8.73 -11.58 1.20
N CYS A 214 -8.36 -10.39 0.73
CA CYS A 214 -6.99 -10.05 0.43
C CYS A 214 -6.57 -8.83 1.23
N ASP A 215 -5.46 -8.97 1.96
CA ASP A 215 -4.82 -7.87 2.64
C ASP A 215 -3.47 -7.58 2.01
N VAL A 216 -3.14 -6.30 1.82
CA VAL A 216 -1.85 -5.86 1.30
C VAL A 216 -1.25 -4.86 2.28
N ASP A 217 -0.14 -5.23 2.90
CA ASP A 217 0.68 -4.34 3.71
C ASP A 217 1.53 -3.46 2.80
N MET A 218 1.40 -2.14 2.94
CA MET A 218 2.13 -1.13 2.21
C MET A 218 2.92 -0.24 3.16
N ALA A 219 4.10 0.19 2.70
CA ALA A 219 4.91 1.23 3.32
C ALA A 219 5.01 2.43 2.37
N PHE A 220 4.83 3.62 2.90
CA PHE A 220 4.95 4.88 2.17
C PHE A 220 6.03 5.72 2.82
N LEU A 221 7.00 6.19 2.03
CA LEU A 221 8.02 7.12 2.48
C LEU A 221 7.79 8.46 1.81
N ALA A 222 7.61 9.48 2.62
CA ALA A 222 7.37 10.84 2.17
C ALA A 222 8.44 11.79 2.71
N LEU A 223 8.75 12.81 1.91
CA LEU A 223 9.60 13.91 2.30
C LEU A 223 8.94 15.22 1.90
N LYS A 224 8.92 16.17 2.82
CA LYS A 224 8.28 17.48 2.59
C LYS A 224 9.04 18.59 3.31
N TRP A 225 9.15 19.75 2.68
CA TRP A 225 9.64 20.95 3.37
C TRP A 225 8.52 21.60 4.17
N VAL A 226 8.79 21.89 5.44
CA VAL A 226 7.85 22.52 6.35
C VAL A 226 8.50 23.74 7.00
N PRO A 227 7.83 24.91 7.01
CA PRO A 227 8.31 26.07 7.74
C PRO A 227 8.03 25.89 9.25
N ILE A 228 9.08 25.74 10.06
CA ILE A 228 9.01 25.73 11.52
C ILE A 228 9.80 26.93 12.02
N ASN A 229 9.14 27.86 12.70
CA ASN A 229 9.77 29.08 13.24
C ASN A 229 10.61 29.86 12.20
N SER A 230 10.06 30.03 10.99
CA SER A 230 10.70 30.72 9.84
C SER A 230 11.90 29.99 9.22
N VAL A 231 12.23 28.78 9.68
CA VAL A 231 13.23 27.90 9.06
C VAL A 231 12.53 26.79 8.30
N ASN A 232 12.95 26.55 7.06
CA ASN A 232 12.47 25.42 6.27
C ASN A 232 13.18 24.14 6.69
N VAL A 233 12.47 23.27 7.38
CA VAL A 233 12.97 21.98 7.87
C VAL A 233 12.46 20.86 6.97
N LEU A 234 13.28 19.82 6.79
CA LEU A 234 12.90 18.65 6.02
C LEU A 234 12.21 17.64 6.94
N LEU A 235 10.94 17.38 6.65
CA LEU A 235 10.14 16.38 7.34
C LEU A 235 10.22 15.06 6.59
N PHE A 236 10.67 14.02 7.27
CA PHE A 236 10.61 12.64 6.80
C PHE A 236 9.51 11.88 7.55
N THR A 237 8.59 11.31 6.79
CA THR A 237 7.43 10.58 7.33
C THR A 237 7.35 9.19 6.70
N GLU A 238 7.26 8.16 7.55
CA GLU A 238 7.07 6.77 7.15
C GLU A 238 5.69 6.28 7.60
N ILE A 239 4.84 5.93 6.63
CA ILE A 239 3.47 5.47 6.90
C ILE A 239 3.35 4.00 6.55
N PHE A 240 2.79 3.21 7.47
CA PHE A 240 2.35 1.85 7.22
C PHE A 240 0.84 1.79 7.13
N ALA A 241 0.34 1.19 6.06
CA ALA A 241 -1.08 0.93 5.90
C ALA A 241 -1.34 -0.47 5.40
N ARG A 242 -2.42 -1.08 5.89
CA ARG A 242 -2.96 -2.33 5.35
C ARG A 242 -4.19 -2.01 4.53
N PHE A 243 -4.17 -2.40 3.27
CA PHE A 243 -5.33 -2.33 2.39
C PHE A 243 -6.04 -3.68 2.39
N HIS A 244 -7.34 -3.66 2.59
CA HIS A 244 -8.21 -4.83 2.66
C HIS A 244 -9.21 -4.79 1.51
N ARG A 245 -9.47 -5.97 0.93
CA ARG A 245 -10.50 -6.16 -0.08
C ARG A 245 -11.16 -7.52 0.09
N GLU A 246 -12.50 -7.51 0.03
CA GLU A 246 -13.31 -8.71 0.04
C GLU A 246 -13.67 -9.10 -1.40
N TYR A 247 -13.41 -10.35 -1.77
CA TYR A 247 -13.70 -10.97 -3.07
C TYR A 247 -14.82 -12.02 -2.97
N THR A 248 -15.63 -11.95 -1.92
CA THR A 248 -16.82 -12.80 -1.76
C THR A 248 -17.83 -12.49 -2.87
N PRO A 249 -18.51 -13.51 -3.44
CA PRO A 249 -19.57 -13.28 -4.42
C PRO A 249 -20.64 -12.33 -3.88
N ASN A 250 -21.17 -11.44 -4.73
CA ASN A 250 -22.20 -10.46 -4.41
C ASN A 250 -21.77 -9.26 -3.54
N CYS A 251 -20.47 -9.12 -3.25
CA CYS A 251 -19.92 -7.90 -2.64
C CYS A 251 -19.22 -7.03 -3.69
N ILE A 252 -19.31 -5.71 -3.56
CA ILE A 252 -18.52 -4.78 -4.39
C ILE A 252 -17.09 -4.82 -3.86
N PRO A 253 -16.12 -5.25 -4.67
CA PRO A 253 -14.76 -5.43 -4.19
C PRO A 253 -14.05 -4.08 -4.25
N GLU A 254 -14.20 -3.25 -3.22
CA GLU A 254 -13.45 -1.99 -3.07
C GLU A 254 -12.28 -2.17 -2.11
N TRP A 255 -11.18 -1.45 -2.37
CA TRP A 255 -10.03 -1.41 -1.47
C TRP A 255 -10.29 -0.40 -0.34
N THR A 256 -10.19 -0.87 0.90
CA THR A 256 -10.35 -0.04 2.09
C THR A 256 -9.12 -0.14 2.99
N ILE A 257 -8.87 0.88 3.81
CA ILE A 257 -7.73 0.86 4.75
C ILE A 257 -8.18 0.16 6.05
N ALA A 258 -7.62 -1.02 6.31
CA ALA A 258 -7.90 -1.81 7.52
C ALA A 258 -6.91 -1.56 8.67
N TYR A 259 -5.79 -0.92 8.38
CA TYR A 259 -4.82 -0.49 9.38
C TYR A 259 -4.08 0.73 8.86
N PHE A 260 -3.87 1.71 9.73
CA PHE A 260 -3.07 2.89 9.44
C PHE A 260 -2.23 3.19 10.66
N LYS A 261 -0.92 3.28 10.47
CA LYS A 261 0.03 3.68 11.50
C LYS A 261 1.09 4.57 10.89
N ASN A 262 1.27 5.74 11.47
CA ASN A 262 2.46 6.55 11.18
C ASN A 262 3.60 6.06 12.07
N MET A 263 4.81 5.92 11.53
CA MET A 263 6.00 5.87 12.36
C MET A 263 6.53 7.29 12.51
N GLU A 264 6.80 7.61 13.78
CA GLU A 264 7.28 8.86 14.33
C GLU A 264 8.05 9.73 13.32
N ASP A 265 7.62 10.98 13.17
CA ASP A 265 8.26 11.92 12.26
C ASP A 265 9.69 12.22 12.74
N HIS A 266 10.67 11.83 11.95
CA HIS A 266 12.05 12.24 12.18
C HIS A 266 12.23 13.62 11.53
N VAL A 267 12.14 14.66 12.36
CA VAL A 267 12.52 16.02 11.97
C VAL A 267 14.03 16.03 11.78
N THR A 268 14.47 16.09 10.53
CA THR A 268 15.89 16.24 10.22
C THR A 268 16.16 17.71 9.97
N GLU A 269 16.88 18.35 10.88
CA GLU A 269 17.44 19.68 10.64
C GLU A 269 18.44 19.57 9.48
N ALA A 270 18.09 20.15 8.34
CA ALA A 270 19.00 20.27 7.21
C ALA A 270 19.97 21.42 7.53
N LEU A 271 21.17 21.06 8.03
CA LEU A 271 22.32 21.96 8.19
C LEU A 271 22.71 22.60 6.86
#